data_AF-A0AAV0WG28-F1
#
_entry.id   AF-A0AAV0WG28-F1
#
_cell.length_a   1.000
_cell.length_b   1.000
_cell.length_c   1.000
_cell.angle_alpha   90.00
_cell.angle_beta   90.00
_cell.angle_gamma   90.00
#
_symmetry.space_group_name_H-M   'P 1'
#
loop_
_entity.id
_entity.type
_entity.pdbx_description
1 polymer ?
#
loop_
_entity_poly.entity_id
_entity_poly.type
_entity_poly.pdbx_seq_one_letter_code
_entity_poly.pdbx_strand_id
1 'polypeptide(L)'
;MNELQLTVADSDISNDTSTVETIHISEADLNFDLLNQFELDTGEPPFQMVEEGCAEYFSGYVANRFYNKYPSLTAPHNSQPPDNWTNHLSKGNLKIPSENLFKAVLQLERDFNNFQGDPLSKKPQVFKNLYKIVAPKIQYLNIPDEQEKIKKRKFTN
;
A
#
# COMPACT_ATOMS: atom_id res chain seq x y z
N MET A 1 28.69 24.38 20.98
CA MET A 1 27.78 25.24 21.76
C MET A 1 27.21 26.27 20.81
N ASN A 2 25.91 26.20 20.55
CA ASN A 2 25.08 27.29 20.07
C ASN A 2 23.64 26.84 20.35
N GLU A 3 23.05 27.38 21.41
CA GLU A 3 21.64 27.19 21.74
C GLU A 3 20.81 28.23 20.98
N LEU A 4 19.75 27.78 20.30
CA LEU A 4 18.75 28.68 19.74
C LEU A 4 17.68 28.93 20.80
N GLN A 5 17.63 30.14 21.34
CA GLN A 5 16.56 30.58 22.24
C GLN A 5 15.37 31.09 21.41
N LEU A 6 14.20 30.47 21.60
CA LEU A 6 12.94 30.93 21.05
C LEU A 6 12.12 31.55 22.19
N THR A 7 11.99 32.88 22.19
CA THR A 7 11.17 33.61 23.15
C THR A 7 9.72 33.64 22.67
N VAL A 8 8.82 32.99 23.40
CA VAL A 8 7.36 33.14 23.22
C VAL A 8 6.84 33.99 24.37
N ALA A 9 6.12 35.06 24.04
CA ALA A 9 5.52 35.98 25.00
C ALA A 9 4.39 35.29 25.80
N ASP A 10 4.48 35.40 27.12
CA ASP A 10 3.48 34.94 28.08
C ASP A 10 2.20 35.80 28.03
N SER A 11 1.04 35.12 28.04
CA SER A 11 -0.16 35.64 28.70
C SER A 11 -1.04 34.48 29.21
N ASP A 12 -1.04 34.34 30.53
CA ASP A 12 -2.09 33.88 31.44
C ASP A 12 -2.51 32.39 31.51
N ILE A 13 -1.98 31.78 32.57
CA ILE A 13 -2.37 30.64 33.42
C ILE A 13 -3.81 30.10 33.27
N SER A 14 -3.91 28.78 33.00
CA SER A 14 -4.86 27.88 33.67
C SER A 14 -4.19 26.52 33.89
N ASN A 15 -4.11 26.14 35.16
CA ASN A 15 -3.44 24.95 35.66
C ASN A 15 -4.36 23.73 35.48
N ASP A 16 -4.08 22.90 34.47
CA ASP A 16 -4.63 21.56 34.37
C ASP A 16 -3.47 20.59 34.11
N THR A 17 -3.21 19.72 35.08
CA THR A 17 -2.19 18.68 35.01
C THR A 17 -2.60 17.62 33.99
N SER A 18 -2.36 17.88 32.71
CA SER A 18 -2.36 16.86 31.68
C SER A 18 -1.00 16.17 31.75
N THR A 19 -0.98 14.91 32.19
CA THR A 19 0.19 14.03 32.03
C THR A 19 0.52 13.96 30.55
N VAL A 20 1.52 14.73 30.12
CA VAL A 20 2.06 14.63 28.77
C VAL A 20 2.80 13.30 28.71
N GLU A 21 2.12 12.25 28.25
CA GLU A 21 2.80 11.04 27.79
C GLU A 21 3.71 11.46 26.65
N THR A 22 4.99 11.58 26.98
CA THR A 22 6.03 11.79 25.99
C THR A 22 6.11 10.50 25.20
N ILE A 23 5.48 10.48 24.02
CA ILE A 23 5.60 9.38 23.07
C ILE A 23 7.07 9.39 22.63
N HIS A 24 7.85 8.51 23.24
CA HIS A 24 9.26 8.33 22.94
C HIS A 24 9.36 7.57 21.62
N ILE A 25 9.09 8.25 20.50
CA ILE A 25 9.35 7.69 19.17
C ILE A 25 10.86 7.65 19.04
N SER A 26 11.43 6.45 19.02
CA SER A 26 12.87 6.31 18.84
C SER A 26 13.22 6.81 17.43
N GLU A 27 14.22 7.69 17.30
CA GLU A 27 14.70 8.18 15.99
C GLU A 27 15.07 7.04 15.03
N ALA A 28 15.37 5.85 15.58
CA ALA A 28 15.65 4.64 14.82
C ALA A 28 14.44 4.13 14.04
N ASP A 29 13.21 4.23 14.57
CA ASP A 29 12.01 3.72 13.91
C ASP A 29 11.60 4.60 12.71
N LEU A 30 11.73 5.93 12.83
CA LEU A 30 11.48 6.87 11.72
C LEU A 30 12.55 6.75 10.62
N ASN A 31 13.80 6.50 10.98
CA ASN A 31 14.89 6.33 10.02
C ASN A 31 14.72 5.07 9.16
N PHE A 32 14.19 3.97 9.72
CA PHE A 32 13.94 2.75 8.96
C PHE A 32 12.80 2.91 7.96
N ASP A 33 11.74 3.65 8.32
CA ASP A 33 10.65 3.94 7.39
C ASP A 33 11.09 4.85 6.24
N LEU A 34 11.92 5.85 6.54
CA LEU A 34 12.50 6.74 5.52
C LEU A 34 13.45 5.98 4.59
N LEU A 35 14.27 5.07 5.15
CA LEU A 35 15.19 4.25 4.36
C LEU A 35 14.43 3.24 3.49
N ASN A 36 13.37 2.63 4.00
CA ASN A 36 12.48 1.77 3.22
C ASN A 36 11.79 2.54 2.08
N GLN A 37 11.32 3.76 2.33
CA GLN A 37 10.79 4.65 1.27
C GLN A 37 11.86 5.01 0.25
N PHE A 38 13.07 5.33 0.70
CA PHE A 38 14.17 5.63 -0.20
C PHE A 38 14.55 4.42 -1.06
N GLU A 39 14.62 3.21 -0.51
CA GLU A 39 14.85 1.97 -1.26
C GLU A 39 13.67 1.61 -2.17
N LEU A 40 12.44 1.99 -1.81
CA LEU A 40 11.28 1.93 -2.68
C LEU A 40 11.45 2.83 -3.91
N ASP A 41 11.95 4.05 -3.68
CA ASP A 41 12.08 5.10 -4.69
C ASP A 41 13.37 5.01 -5.54
N THR A 42 14.43 4.38 -5.03
CA THR A 42 15.77 4.34 -5.67
C THR A 42 16.30 2.94 -5.99
N GLY A 43 15.64 1.88 -5.52
CA GLY A 43 15.96 0.50 -5.93
C GLY A 43 15.68 0.26 -7.42
N GLU A 44 16.24 -0.82 -7.98
CA GLU A 44 15.84 -1.31 -9.31
C GLU A 44 14.31 -1.41 -9.35
N PRO A 45 13.66 -0.81 -10.36
CA PRO A 45 12.21 -0.79 -10.41
C PRO A 45 11.71 -2.24 -10.38
N PRO A 46 10.70 -2.55 -9.54
CA PRO A 46 10.19 -3.92 -9.41
C PRO A 46 9.62 -4.45 -10.73
N PHE A 47 9.43 -3.56 -11.71
CA PHE A 47 8.84 -3.81 -12.99
C PHE A 47 9.62 -3.14 -14.12
N GLN A 48 9.73 -3.85 -15.23
CA GLN A 48 9.95 -3.22 -16.53
C GLN A 48 8.67 -2.49 -16.98
N MET A 49 8.80 -1.54 -17.92
CA MET A 49 7.67 -0.72 -18.41
C MET A 49 6.41 -1.52 -18.76
N VAL A 50 6.57 -2.72 -19.36
CA VAL A 50 5.44 -3.60 -19.70
C VAL A 50 4.80 -4.22 -18.47
N GLU A 51 5.60 -4.63 -17.50
CA GLU A 51 5.10 -5.28 -16.29
C GLU A 51 4.37 -4.29 -15.37
N GLU A 52 4.79 -3.03 -15.37
CA GLU A 52 4.06 -1.95 -14.69
C GLU A 52 2.66 -1.75 -15.31
N GLY A 53 2.57 -1.74 -16.64
CA GLY A 53 1.29 -1.71 -17.35
C GLY A 53 0.40 -2.93 -17.06
N CYS A 54 1.01 -4.11 -16.90
CA CYS A 54 0.31 -5.32 -16.47
C CYS A 54 -0.21 -5.22 -15.02
N ALA A 55 0.60 -4.70 -14.10
CA ALA A 55 0.22 -4.47 -12.70
C ALA A 55 -0.93 -3.44 -12.61
N GLU A 56 -0.90 -2.42 -13.44
CA GLU A 56 -1.96 -1.42 -13.53
C GLU A 56 -3.27 -2.06 -14.03
N TYR A 57 -3.21 -2.85 -15.11
CA TYR A 57 -4.37 -3.57 -15.62
C TYR A 57 -4.95 -4.53 -14.57
N PHE A 58 -4.09 -5.27 -13.86
CA PHE A 58 -4.49 -6.17 -12.78
C PHE A 58 -5.17 -5.43 -11.63
N SER A 59 -4.59 -4.31 -11.17
CA SER A 59 -5.18 -3.49 -10.12
C SER A 59 -6.53 -2.90 -10.55
N GLY A 60 -6.68 -2.51 -11.82
CA GLY A 60 -7.97 -2.12 -12.39
C GLY A 60 -9.03 -3.24 -12.38
N TYR A 61 -8.61 -4.49 -12.63
CA TYR A 61 -9.48 -5.66 -12.45
C TYR A 61 -9.92 -5.85 -11.01
N VAL A 62 -8.99 -5.78 -10.05
CA VAL A 62 -9.30 -5.90 -8.61
C VAL A 62 -10.28 -4.79 -8.19
N ALA A 63 -10.00 -3.54 -8.57
CA ALA A 63 -10.85 -2.40 -8.27
C ALA A 63 -12.27 -2.60 -8.83
N ASN A 64 -12.40 -3.05 -10.07
CA ASN A 64 -13.69 -3.32 -10.70
C ASN A 64 -14.47 -4.45 -9.99
N ARG A 65 -13.78 -5.56 -9.67
CA ARG A 65 -14.37 -6.74 -9.02
C ARG A 65 -14.94 -6.42 -7.63
N PHE A 66 -14.25 -5.56 -6.88
CA PHE A 66 -14.63 -5.22 -5.52
C PHE A 66 -15.35 -3.86 -5.40
N TYR A 67 -15.61 -3.18 -6.52
CA TYR A 67 -16.18 -1.84 -6.54
C TYR A 67 -17.45 -1.68 -5.70
N ASN A 68 -18.39 -2.62 -5.83
CA ASN A 68 -19.66 -2.56 -5.09
C ASN A 68 -19.49 -2.62 -3.57
N LYS A 69 -18.39 -3.21 -3.08
CA LYS A 69 -18.11 -3.35 -1.64
C LYS A 69 -17.14 -2.30 -1.13
N TYR A 70 -16.14 -1.95 -1.95
CA TYR A 70 -15.09 -0.99 -1.62
C TYR A 70 -14.88 0.01 -2.76
N PRO A 71 -15.77 1.02 -2.89
CA PRO A 71 -15.62 2.05 -3.92
C PRO A 71 -14.30 2.84 -3.79
N SER A 72 -13.75 2.93 -2.58
CA SER A 72 -12.46 3.58 -2.29
C SER A 72 -11.27 2.95 -3.01
N LEU A 73 -11.41 1.73 -3.55
CA LEU A 73 -10.38 1.07 -4.34
C LEU A 73 -10.24 1.65 -5.75
N THR A 74 -11.19 2.49 -6.19
CA THR A 74 -11.16 3.15 -7.50
C THR A 74 -10.74 4.61 -7.38
N ALA A 75 -10.12 5.15 -8.43
CA ALA A 75 -9.82 6.56 -8.51
C ALA A 75 -11.11 7.41 -8.53
N PRO A 76 -11.07 8.67 -8.03
CA PRO A 76 -12.22 9.56 -8.09
C PRO A 76 -12.71 9.78 -9.52
N HIS A 77 -14.03 9.85 -9.70
CA HIS A 77 -14.70 9.99 -11.01
C HIS A 77 -14.32 11.29 -11.78
N ASN A 78 -13.75 12.28 -11.09
CA ASN A 78 -13.42 13.59 -11.65
C ASN A 78 -11.99 13.67 -12.21
N SER A 79 -11.25 12.57 -12.14
CA SER A 79 -9.92 12.46 -12.76
C SER A 79 -10.10 12.35 -14.26
N GLN A 80 -9.40 13.17 -15.06
CA GLN A 80 -9.25 12.85 -16.48
C GLN A 80 -8.72 11.42 -16.59
N PRO A 81 -9.29 10.57 -17.46
CA PRO A 81 -8.81 9.21 -17.61
C PRO A 81 -7.33 9.28 -18.02
N PRO A 82 -6.41 8.75 -17.19
CA PRO A 82 -4.98 8.81 -17.48
C PRO A 82 -4.67 8.05 -18.77
N ASP A 83 -3.66 8.49 -19.51
CA ASP A 83 -3.19 7.80 -20.70
C ASP A 83 -2.44 6.52 -20.29
N ASN A 84 -3.18 5.45 -20.05
CA ASN A 84 -2.68 4.28 -19.35
C ASN A 84 -3.19 2.95 -19.95
N TRP A 85 -2.53 1.84 -19.61
CA TRP A 85 -2.81 0.53 -20.22
C TRP A 85 -4.23 0.05 -19.93
N THR A 86 -4.75 0.40 -18.75
CA THR A 86 -6.12 0.06 -18.35
C THR A 86 -7.14 0.69 -19.31
N ASN A 87 -6.97 1.96 -19.68
CA ASN A 87 -7.88 2.63 -20.61
C ASN A 87 -7.75 2.10 -22.04
N HIS A 88 -6.52 1.87 -22.51
CA HIS A 88 -6.26 1.34 -23.86
C HIS A 88 -6.77 -0.08 -24.06
N LEU A 89 -6.55 -0.98 -23.08
CA LEU A 89 -6.82 -2.41 -23.23
C LEU A 89 -8.25 -2.78 -22.79
N SER A 90 -8.79 -2.14 -21.74
CA SER A 90 -10.09 -2.53 -21.20
C SER A 90 -11.28 -2.06 -22.03
N LYS A 91 -11.09 -1.10 -22.95
CA LYS A 91 -12.17 -0.43 -23.70
C LYS A 91 -13.28 0.11 -22.78
N GLY A 92 -12.93 0.55 -21.57
CA GLY A 92 -13.86 1.07 -20.57
C GLY A 92 -14.51 0.04 -19.64
N ASN A 93 -14.16 -1.26 -19.76
CA ASN A 93 -14.76 -2.32 -18.94
C ASN A 93 -14.07 -2.50 -17.57
N LEU A 94 -12.91 -1.90 -17.36
CA LEU A 94 -12.23 -1.88 -16.07
C LEU A 94 -12.32 -0.50 -15.43
N LYS A 95 -12.26 -0.48 -14.10
CA LYS A 95 -12.19 0.74 -13.33
C LYS A 95 -10.73 1.17 -13.19
N ILE A 96 -10.50 2.47 -13.15
CA ILE A 96 -9.17 3.01 -12.82
C ILE A 96 -8.92 2.73 -11.33
N PRO A 97 -7.83 2.04 -10.97
CA PRO A 97 -7.50 1.75 -9.57
C PRO A 97 -7.15 3.04 -8.82
N SER A 98 -7.39 3.05 -7.52
CA SER A 98 -6.84 4.08 -6.62
C SER A 98 -5.32 3.95 -6.53
N GLU A 99 -4.66 5.07 -6.26
CA GLU A 99 -3.19 5.10 -6.07
C GLU A 99 -2.74 4.14 -4.97
N ASN A 100 -3.47 4.07 -3.86
CA ASN A 100 -3.16 3.16 -2.77
C ASN A 100 -3.26 1.69 -3.18
N LEU A 101 -4.30 1.32 -3.96
CA LEU A 101 -4.44 -0.04 -4.46
C LEU A 101 -3.29 -0.38 -5.41
N PHE A 102 -2.90 0.55 -6.28
CA PHE A 102 -1.80 0.33 -7.20
C PHE A 102 -0.48 0.15 -6.44
N LYS A 103 -0.14 1.05 -5.50
CA LYS A 103 1.03 0.91 -4.62
C LYS A 103 1.06 -0.42 -3.87
N ALA A 104 -0.09 -0.89 -3.38
CA ALA A 104 -0.18 -2.19 -2.70
C ALA A 104 0.13 -3.36 -3.63
N VAL A 105 -0.30 -3.29 -4.90
CA VAL A 105 0.04 -4.29 -5.92
C VAL A 105 1.53 -4.25 -6.26
N LEU A 106 2.13 -3.06 -6.36
CA LEU A 106 3.57 -2.93 -6.58
C LEU A 106 4.38 -3.57 -5.45
N GLN A 107 3.99 -3.32 -4.20
CA GLN A 107 4.63 -3.93 -3.03
C GLN A 107 4.43 -5.45 -2.99
N LEU A 108 3.23 -5.92 -3.32
CA LEU A 108 2.92 -7.35 -3.39
C LEU A 108 3.81 -8.08 -4.39
N GLU A 109 3.99 -7.54 -5.60
CA GLU A 109 4.83 -8.17 -6.61
C GLU A 109 6.30 -8.22 -6.15
N ARG A 110 6.81 -7.10 -5.63
CA ARG A 110 8.18 -7.03 -5.11
C ARG A 110 8.43 -8.12 -4.07
N ASP A 111 7.52 -8.24 -3.10
CA ASP A 111 7.61 -9.26 -2.06
C ASP A 111 7.38 -10.67 -2.60
N PHE A 112 6.55 -10.84 -3.63
CA PHE A 112 6.35 -12.13 -4.29
C PHE A 112 7.63 -12.61 -4.97
N ASN A 113 8.28 -11.74 -5.75
CA ASN A 113 9.55 -12.04 -6.43
C ASN A 113 10.67 -12.37 -5.42
N ASN A 114 10.76 -11.59 -4.33
CA ASN A 114 11.70 -11.85 -3.25
C ASN A 114 11.39 -13.15 -2.48
N PHE A 115 10.10 -13.45 -2.25
CA PHE A 115 9.68 -14.64 -1.51
C PHE A 115 9.89 -15.92 -2.31
N GLN A 116 9.60 -15.87 -3.61
CA GLN A 116 9.62 -17.04 -4.46
C GLN A 116 11.04 -17.38 -4.92
N GLY A 117 11.84 -16.37 -5.28
CA GLY A 117 13.12 -16.56 -5.97
C GLY A 117 12.98 -17.32 -7.29
N ASP A 118 14.11 -17.67 -7.89
CA ASP A 118 14.18 -18.59 -9.04
C ASP A 118 14.97 -19.84 -8.62
N PRO A 119 14.38 -21.05 -8.52
CA PRO A 119 13.07 -21.51 -8.99
C PRO A 119 11.91 -21.38 -7.97
N LEU A 120 10.67 -21.53 -8.48
CA LEU A 120 9.39 -21.58 -7.73
C LEU A 120 9.50 -22.35 -6.41
N SER A 121 9.36 -21.63 -5.29
CA SER A 121 9.39 -22.19 -3.94
C SER A 121 8.30 -23.25 -3.73
N LYS A 122 8.69 -24.49 -3.45
CA LYS A 122 7.78 -25.62 -3.15
C LYS A 122 7.26 -25.61 -1.70
N LYS A 123 7.46 -24.51 -0.96
CA LYS A 123 7.04 -24.41 0.43
C LYS A 123 5.51 -24.47 0.52
N PRO A 124 4.94 -25.21 1.49
CA PRO A 124 3.50 -25.25 1.66
C PRO A 124 2.97 -23.87 2.05
N GLN A 125 1.73 -23.58 1.66
CA GLN A 125 0.99 -22.36 2.05
C GLN A 125 1.62 -21.04 1.58
N VAL A 126 2.22 -21.03 0.38
CA VAL A 126 2.83 -19.86 -0.30
C VAL A 126 2.06 -18.55 -0.06
N PHE A 127 0.77 -18.49 -0.41
CA PHE A 127 -0.01 -17.27 -0.27
C PHE A 127 -0.23 -16.81 1.17
N LYS A 128 -0.33 -17.73 2.14
CA LYS A 128 -0.47 -17.35 3.56
C LYS A 128 0.84 -16.76 4.08
N ASN A 129 1.97 -17.32 3.66
CA ASN A 129 3.29 -16.84 4.07
C ASN A 129 3.59 -15.50 3.42
N LEU A 130 3.29 -15.34 2.12
CA LEU A 130 3.39 -14.07 1.42
C LEU A 130 2.50 -13.01 2.06
N TYR A 131 1.25 -13.34 2.38
CA TYR A 131 0.34 -12.41 3.05
C TYR A 131 0.91 -11.92 4.39
N LYS A 132 1.50 -12.81 5.20
CA LYS A 132 2.15 -12.40 6.47
C LYS A 132 3.32 -11.43 6.27
N ILE A 133 3.99 -11.48 5.12
CA ILE A 133 5.10 -10.58 4.78
C ILE A 133 4.56 -9.24 4.25
N VAL A 134 3.57 -9.29 3.37
CA VAL A 134 3.05 -8.11 2.65
C VAL A 134 2.09 -7.30 3.52
N ALA A 135 1.18 -7.95 4.25
CA ALA A 135 0.10 -7.26 4.96
C ALA A 135 0.58 -6.17 5.94
N PRO A 136 1.63 -6.38 6.77
CA PRO A 136 2.17 -5.32 7.61
C PRO A 136 2.73 -4.15 6.80
N LYS A 137 3.39 -4.43 5.67
CA LYS A 137 4.03 -3.41 4.83
C LYS A 137 3.04 -2.54 4.09
N ILE A 138 1.85 -3.04 3.77
CA ILE A 138 0.83 -2.26 3.06
C ILE A 138 -0.27 -1.70 3.98
N GLN A 139 -0.15 -1.87 5.30
CA GLN A 139 -1.19 -1.50 6.25
C GLN A 139 -1.54 0.00 6.18
N TYR A 140 -0.53 0.85 5.99
CA TYR A 140 -0.69 2.30 5.86
C TYR A 140 -1.52 2.73 4.64
N LEU A 141 -1.66 1.85 3.63
CA LEU A 141 -2.44 2.12 2.42
C LEU A 141 -3.95 1.94 2.64
N ASN A 142 -4.37 1.44 3.82
CA ASN A 142 -5.77 1.25 4.22
C ASN A 142 -6.57 0.38 3.22
N ILE A 143 -5.93 -0.63 2.63
CA ILE A 143 -6.60 -1.59 1.74
C ILE A 143 -7.47 -2.54 2.57
N PRO A 144 -8.77 -2.69 2.25
CA PRO A 144 -9.67 -3.57 3.00
C PRO A 144 -9.25 -5.04 2.93
N ASP A 145 -9.27 -5.71 4.08
CA ASP A 145 -8.91 -7.12 4.18
C ASP A 145 -10.12 -8.05 3.92
N GLU A 146 -9.97 -9.01 3.00
CA GLU A 146 -11.04 -9.93 2.56
C GLU A 146 -10.82 -11.39 3.01
N GLN A 147 -9.90 -11.63 3.95
CA GLN A 147 -9.49 -12.97 4.41
C GLN A 147 -10.66 -13.85 4.89
N GLU A 148 -11.77 -13.25 5.31
CA GLU A 148 -12.88 -14.00 5.91
C GLU A 148 -13.79 -14.77 4.92
N LYS A 149 -13.82 -14.41 3.63
CA LYS A 149 -14.87 -14.94 2.72
C LYS A 149 -14.48 -16.09 1.80
N ILE A 150 -13.19 -16.44 1.67
CA ILE A 150 -12.76 -17.52 0.77
C ILE A 150 -13.27 -18.90 1.23
N LYS A 151 -13.66 -19.05 2.51
CA LYS A 151 -14.27 -20.29 3.03
C LYS A 151 -15.66 -20.64 2.46
N LYS A 152 -16.33 -19.74 1.71
CA LYS A 152 -17.74 -19.92 1.32
C LYS A 152 -18.01 -20.28 -0.15
N ARG A 153 -17.01 -20.39 -1.02
CA ARG A 153 -17.23 -20.96 -2.36
C ARG A 153 -17.10 -22.48 -2.31
N LYS A 154 -18.14 -23.14 -1.79
CA LYS A 154 -18.41 -24.52 -2.17
C LYS A 154 -18.80 -24.47 -3.65
N PHE A 155 -17.97 -25.05 -4.52
CA PHE A 155 -18.41 -25.40 -5.86
C PHE A 155 -19.52 -26.43 -5.69
N THR A 156 -20.76 -26.04 -5.93
CA THR A 156 -21.82 -26.99 -6.24
C THR A 156 -21.50 -27.57 -7.62
N ASN A 157 -21.49 -28.90 -7.67
CA ASN A 157 -21.19 -29.75 -8.83
C ASN A 157 -21.90 -29.34 -10.12
#